data_AF-A0A959Q2D1-F1
#
_entry.id   AF-A0A959Q2D1-F1
#
_cell.length_a   1.000
_cell.length_b   1.000
_cell.length_c   1.000
_cell.angle_alpha   90.00
_cell.angle_beta   90.00
_cell.angle_gamma   90.00
#
_symmetry.space_group_name_H-M   'P 1'
#
loop_
_entity.id
_entity.type
_entity.pdbx_description
1 polymer ?
#
loop_
_entity_poly.entity_id
_entity_poly.type
_entity_poly.pdbx_seq_one_letter_code
_entity_poly.pdbx_strand_id
1 'polypeptide(L)'
;MHPLILRIPHASTHIPFKDGYLVGEELLQKEINKLTDWYTDDLFENSEDITIKSDFSRIFCDVEGFMDDEQEVMAQYGMGMLYTHTDAGQQMLEVNPSLRKQILEEYYLPHHQRLEMAVKS
;
A
#
# COMPACT_ATOMS: atom_id res chain seq x y z
N MET A 1 -12.31 13.41 -25.86
CA MET A 1 -11.04 13.12 -25.17
C MET A 1 -11.28 11.85 -24.36
N HIS A 2 -10.37 10.88 -24.37
CA HIS A 2 -10.48 9.74 -23.45
C HIS A 2 -9.87 10.15 -22.11
N PRO A 3 -10.52 9.85 -20.98
CA PRO A 3 -9.97 10.18 -19.66
C PRO A 3 -8.66 9.42 -19.45
N LEU A 4 -7.70 10.07 -18.80
CA LEU A 4 -6.49 9.40 -18.30
C LEU A 4 -6.86 8.56 -17.06
N ILE A 5 -6.04 7.55 -16.79
CA ILE A 5 -6.14 6.78 -15.54
C ILE A 5 -4.99 7.23 -14.64
N LEU A 6 -5.34 7.86 -13.52
CA LEU A 6 -4.41 8.36 -12.53
C LEU A 6 -4.31 7.34 -11.39
N ARG A 7 -3.12 6.77 -11.18
CA ARG A 7 -2.85 5.88 -10.04
C ARG A 7 -2.21 6.67 -8.92
N ILE A 8 -2.84 6.66 -7.76
CA ILE A 8 -2.38 7.37 -6.56
C ILE A 8 -2.38 6.38 -5.39
N PRO A 9 -1.39 5.47 -5.34
CA PRO A 9 -1.43 4.30 -4.46
C PRO A 9 -1.02 4.58 -3.01
N HIS A 10 -0.38 5.71 -2.72
CA HIS A 10 0.32 5.92 -1.44
C HIS A 10 -0.01 7.25 -0.72
N ALA A 11 -1.13 7.90 -1.07
CA ALA A 11 -1.56 9.15 -0.42
C ALA A 11 -2.24 8.92 0.95
N SER A 12 -2.82 7.74 1.20
CA SER A 12 -3.51 7.45 2.46
C SER A 12 -2.53 7.15 3.60
N THR A 13 -2.89 7.57 4.81
CA THR A 13 -2.18 7.27 6.06
C THR A 13 -2.91 6.24 6.92
N HIS A 14 -4.09 5.78 6.47
CA HIS A 14 -4.95 4.92 7.27
C HIS A 14 -4.43 3.49 7.35
N ILE A 15 -4.36 2.92 8.55
CA ILE A 15 -4.07 1.50 8.77
C ILE A 15 -5.38 0.83 9.22
N PRO A 16 -6.02 -0.03 8.39
CA PRO A 16 -7.32 -0.63 8.68
C PRO A 16 -7.37 -1.42 10.00
N PHE A 17 -6.31 -2.20 10.27
CA PHE A 17 -6.13 -2.94 11.51
C PHE A 17 -4.63 -3.17 11.79
N LYS A 18 -4.30 -3.53 13.04
CA LYS A 18 -2.90 -3.54 13.54
C LYS A 18 -2.43 -4.93 13.98
N ASP A 19 -3.10 -6.00 13.56
CA ASP A 19 -2.70 -7.37 13.82
C ASP A 19 -1.26 -7.63 13.32
N GLY A 20 -0.42 -8.19 14.20
CA GLY A 20 0.97 -8.50 13.91
C GLY A 20 1.96 -7.36 14.06
N TYR A 21 1.53 -6.09 14.22
CA TYR A 21 2.47 -4.99 14.45
C TYR A 21 3.15 -5.14 15.80
N LEU A 22 4.49 -5.05 15.80
CA LEU A 22 5.34 -5.24 16.97
C LEU A 22 5.79 -3.93 17.61
N VAL A 23 5.61 -2.81 16.91
CA VAL A 23 6.07 -1.49 17.32
C VAL A 23 4.93 -0.64 17.86
N GLY A 24 5.28 0.32 18.71
CA GLY A 24 4.31 1.28 19.23
C GLY A 24 3.87 2.32 18.18
N GLU A 25 2.78 3.02 18.49
CA GLU A 25 2.17 4.03 17.63
C GLU A 25 3.15 5.12 17.18
N GLU A 26 4.06 5.54 18.06
CA GLU A 26 5.00 6.61 17.75
C GLU A 26 5.93 6.24 16.60
N LEU A 27 6.45 5.01 16.58
CA LEU A 27 7.31 4.55 15.50
C LEU A 27 6.51 4.32 14.22
N LEU A 28 5.33 3.72 14.34
CA LEU A 28 4.45 3.49 13.19
C LEU A 28 4.06 4.82 12.50
N GLN A 29 3.76 5.86 13.29
CA GLN A 29 3.47 7.19 12.76
C GLN A 29 4.69 7.85 12.11
N LYS A 30 5.91 7.60 12.61
CA LYS A 30 7.15 8.08 11.96
C LYS A 30 7.33 7.42 10.60
N GLU A 31 7.10 6.11 10.48
CA GLU A 31 7.15 5.41 9.19
C GLU A 31 6.10 5.93 8.22
N ILE A 32 4.85 6.09 8.67
CA ILE A 32 3.78 6.72 7.86
C ILE A 32 4.23 8.10 7.39
N ASN A 33 4.76 8.94 8.29
CA ASN A 33 5.18 10.29 7.94
C ASN A 33 6.30 10.32 6.90
N LYS A 34 7.19 9.33 6.94
CA LYS A 34 8.35 9.25 6.07
C LYS A 34 8.03 8.68 4.69
N LEU A 35 7.13 7.70 4.64
CA LEU A 35 6.89 6.87 3.45
C LEU A 35 5.58 7.21 2.72
N THR A 36 4.71 8.04 3.30
CA THR A 36 3.51 8.53 2.61
C THR A 36 3.87 9.51 1.50
N ASP A 37 3.24 9.33 0.35
CA ASP A 37 3.35 10.24 -0.79
C ASP A 37 2.38 11.40 -0.58
N TRP A 38 2.76 12.29 0.33
CA TRP A 38 1.89 13.34 0.85
C TRP A 38 1.28 14.22 -0.24
N TYR A 39 -0.05 14.38 -0.16
CA TYR A 39 -0.86 15.27 -1.02
C TYR A 39 -0.77 14.96 -2.52
N THR A 40 -0.35 13.76 -2.91
CA THR A 40 -0.37 13.36 -4.33
C THR A 40 -1.78 13.27 -4.89
N ASP A 41 -2.76 12.92 -4.06
CA ASP A 41 -4.18 13.02 -4.40
C ASP A 41 -4.62 14.46 -4.67
N ASP A 42 -4.29 15.40 -3.79
CA ASP A 42 -4.62 16.83 -3.99
C ASP A 42 -3.92 17.43 -5.23
N LEU A 43 -2.70 17.02 -5.52
CA LEU A 43 -1.92 17.52 -6.65
C LEU A 43 -2.42 17.02 -8.02
N PHE A 44 -2.92 15.78 -8.10
CA PHE A 44 -3.18 15.11 -9.37
C PHE A 44 -4.66 14.80 -9.62
N GLU A 45 -5.49 14.62 -8.59
CA GLU A 45 -6.91 14.33 -8.79
C GLU A 45 -7.63 15.48 -9.50
N ASN A 46 -8.46 15.13 -10.48
CA ASN A 46 -9.30 16.08 -11.18
C ASN A 46 -10.62 15.42 -11.62
N SER A 47 -11.57 16.22 -12.08
CA SER A 47 -12.91 15.75 -12.46
C SER A 47 -13.00 15.16 -13.86
N GLU A 48 -11.95 15.29 -14.68
CA GLU A 48 -11.93 14.86 -16.08
C GLU A 48 -11.36 13.44 -16.25
N ASP A 49 -10.53 13.00 -15.31
CA ASP A 49 -9.81 11.73 -15.34
C ASP A 49 -10.37 10.69 -14.34
N ILE A 50 -9.97 9.42 -14.52
CA ILE A 50 -10.33 8.32 -13.61
C ILE A 50 -9.20 8.13 -12.60
N THR A 51 -9.46 8.40 -11.33
CA THR A 51 -8.49 8.15 -10.25
C THR A 51 -8.71 6.78 -9.61
N ILE A 52 -7.62 6.01 -9.51
CA ILE A 52 -7.55 4.79 -8.71
C ILE A 52 -6.60 5.03 -7.53
N LYS A 53 -7.18 5.11 -6.34
CA LYS A 53 -6.45 5.25 -5.07
C LYS A 53 -6.67 4.09 -4.12
N SER A 54 -5.70 3.89 -3.24
CA SER A 54 -5.87 3.12 -2.01
C SER A 54 -6.48 4.04 -0.94
N ASP A 55 -7.29 3.46 -0.07
CA ASP A 55 -7.80 4.09 1.15
C ASP A 55 -6.96 3.71 2.38
N PHE A 56 -5.86 2.97 2.19
CA PHE A 56 -4.95 2.52 3.23
C PHE A 56 -3.49 2.91 2.93
N SER A 57 -2.69 3.01 3.98
CA SER A 57 -1.27 3.33 3.91
C SER A 57 -0.47 2.21 3.28
N ARG A 58 0.59 2.58 2.56
CA ARG A 58 1.58 1.62 2.05
C ARG A 58 2.27 0.81 3.16
N ILE A 59 2.32 1.37 4.37
CA ILE A 59 2.84 0.68 5.58
C ILE A 59 1.99 -0.54 5.94
N PHE A 60 0.70 -0.50 5.60
CA PHE A 60 -0.21 -1.63 5.76
C PHE A 60 -0.11 -2.60 4.58
N CYS A 61 -0.21 -2.07 3.36
CA CYS A 61 -0.07 -2.86 2.14
C CYS A 61 0.41 -1.96 1.00
N ASP A 62 1.54 -2.31 0.39
CA ASP A 62 2.05 -1.64 -0.79
C ASP A 62 1.49 -2.30 -2.06
N VAL A 63 0.52 -1.64 -2.70
CA VAL A 63 -0.12 -2.06 -3.97
C VAL A 63 0.77 -1.87 -5.21
N GLU A 64 1.99 -1.38 -5.04
CA GLU A 64 3.00 -1.37 -6.10
C GLU A 64 4.01 -2.51 -5.95
N GLY A 65 4.09 -3.14 -4.78
CA GLY A 65 4.89 -4.34 -4.56
C GLY A 65 4.26 -5.58 -5.18
N PHE A 66 5.08 -6.53 -5.62
CA PHE A 66 4.56 -7.80 -6.15
C PHE A 66 4.01 -8.71 -5.05
N MET A 67 2.92 -9.43 -5.33
CA MET A 67 2.34 -10.43 -4.43
C MET A 67 3.28 -11.62 -4.14
N ASP A 68 4.24 -11.85 -5.03
CA ASP A 68 5.25 -12.89 -4.91
C ASP A 68 6.57 -12.25 -4.44
N ASP A 69 7.00 -12.61 -3.24
CA ASP A 69 8.18 -12.03 -2.61
C ASP A 69 9.46 -12.43 -3.39
N GLU A 70 9.46 -13.50 -4.19
CA GLU A 70 10.60 -13.84 -5.06
C GLU A 70 10.74 -12.89 -6.25
N GLN A 71 9.66 -12.21 -6.63
CA GLN A 71 9.64 -11.20 -7.70
C GLN A 71 9.84 -9.78 -7.16
N GLU A 72 9.73 -9.59 -5.84
CA GLU A 72 9.91 -8.31 -5.17
C GLU A 72 11.27 -8.23 -4.48
N VAL A 73 12.25 -7.61 -5.15
CA VAL A 73 13.63 -7.49 -4.63
C VAL A 73 13.66 -6.86 -3.24
N MET A 74 12.75 -5.91 -2.95
CA MET A 74 12.70 -5.25 -1.64
C MET A 74 12.09 -6.12 -0.53
N ALA A 75 11.42 -7.23 -0.86
CA ALA A 75 10.91 -8.16 0.13
C ALA A 75 12.03 -8.79 0.96
N GLN A 76 13.23 -8.99 0.40
CA GLN A 76 14.40 -9.48 1.14
C GLN A 76 14.87 -8.52 2.25
N TYR A 77 14.54 -7.23 2.14
CA TYR A 77 14.80 -6.20 3.14
C TYR A 77 13.58 -5.91 4.01
N GLY A 78 12.51 -6.69 3.85
CA GLY A 78 11.27 -6.52 4.58
C GLY A 78 10.38 -5.39 4.08
N MET A 79 10.57 -4.94 2.84
CA MET A 79 9.78 -3.87 2.20
C MET A 79 9.12 -4.37 0.90
N GLY A 80 8.38 -5.49 0.98
CA GLY A 80 7.61 -6.03 -0.15
C GLY A 80 6.17 -5.52 -0.19
N MET A 81 5.23 -6.31 -0.72
CA MET A 81 3.78 -6.00 -0.62
C MET A 81 3.33 -5.73 0.83
N LEU A 82 3.96 -6.42 1.80
CA LEU A 82 3.79 -6.17 3.23
C LEU A 82 5.14 -5.72 3.81
N TYR A 83 5.14 -4.58 4.49
CA TYR A 83 6.35 -4.08 5.13
C TYR A 83 6.51 -4.78 6.48
N THR A 84 7.41 -5.76 6.52
CA THR A 84 7.79 -6.47 7.76
C THR A 84 8.82 -5.70 8.57
N HIS A 85 9.56 -4.80 7.91
CA HIS A 85 10.58 -3.96 8.52
C HIS A 85 10.35 -2.48 8.19
N THR A 86 10.74 -1.61 9.11
CA THR A 86 10.91 -0.18 8.88
C THR A 86 11.98 0.09 7.82
N ASP A 87 12.05 1.30 7.29
CA ASP A 87 13.11 1.68 6.34
C ASP A 87 14.53 1.56 6.94
N ALA A 88 14.62 1.66 8.27
CA ALA A 88 15.86 1.50 9.03
C ALA A 88 16.21 0.03 9.33
N GLY A 89 15.42 -0.93 8.85
CA GLY A 89 15.63 -2.36 9.03
C GLY A 89 15.22 -2.91 10.40
N GLN A 90 14.54 -2.12 11.24
CA GLN A 90 13.91 -2.64 12.46
C GLN A 90 12.64 -3.41 12.10
N GLN A 91 12.47 -4.62 12.64
CA GLN A 91 11.25 -5.41 12.45
C GLN A 91 10.02 -4.67 13.04
N MET A 92 8.98 -4.52 12.21
CA MET A 92 7.77 -3.75 12.49
C MET A 92 6.50 -4.61 12.50
N LEU A 93 6.44 -5.64 11.65
CA LEU A 93 5.26 -6.48 11.46
C LEU A 93 5.68 -7.95 11.40
N GLU A 94 5.04 -8.79 12.22
CA GLU A 94 5.11 -10.24 12.12
C GLU A 94 3.97 -10.75 11.23
N VAL A 95 4.31 -11.32 10.08
CA VAL A 95 3.34 -11.80 9.10
C VAL A 95 3.15 -13.31 9.25
N ASN A 96 1.94 -13.72 9.58
CA ASN A 96 1.52 -15.12 9.46
C ASN A 96 0.72 -15.35 8.16
N PRO A 97 0.56 -16.60 7.70
CA PRO A 97 -0.14 -16.90 6.44
C PRO A 97 -1.59 -16.42 6.39
N SER A 98 -2.31 -16.42 7.52
CA SER A 98 -3.71 -15.96 7.58
C SER A 98 -3.79 -14.45 7.40
N LEU A 99 -2.92 -13.70 8.07
CA LEU A 99 -2.81 -12.25 7.97
C LEU A 99 -2.46 -11.83 6.54
N ARG A 100 -1.44 -12.46 5.93
CA ARG A 100 -1.07 -12.20 4.53
C ARG A 100 -2.24 -12.44 3.59
N LYS A 101 -2.92 -13.57 3.74
CA LYS A 101 -4.07 -13.94 2.91
C LYS A 101 -5.20 -12.91 3.05
N GLN A 102 -5.52 -12.50 4.27
CA GLN A 102 -6.57 -11.52 4.52
C GLN A 102 -6.25 -10.18 3.84
N ILE A 103 -5.05 -9.63 4.03
CA ILE A 103 -4.65 -8.36 3.40
C ILE A 103 -4.69 -8.47 1.87
N LEU A 104 -4.20 -9.60 1.33
CA LEU A 104 -4.22 -9.87 -0.10
C LEU A 104 -5.64 -9.88 -0.68
N GLU A 105 -6.54 -10.64 -0.06
CA GLU A 105 -7.91 -10.86 -0.56
C GLU A 105 -8.82 -9.64 -0.36
N GLU A 106 -8.66 -8.91 0.75
CA GLU A 106 -9.56 -7.81 1.13
C GLU A 106 -9.09 -6.43 0.65
N TYR A 107 -7.78 -6.23 0.39
CA TYR A 107 -7.21 -4.91 0.10
C TYR A 107 -6.43 -4.86 -1.20
N TYR A 108 -5.41 -5.72 -1.36
CA TYR A 108 -4.53 -5.70 -2.52
C TYR A 108 -5.28 -6.07 -3.81
N LEU A 109 -5.90 -7.26 -3.86
CA LEU A 109 -6.59 -7.73 -5.05
C LEU A 109 -7.76 -6.82 -5.46
N PRO A 110 -8.63 -6.34 -4.54
CA PRO A 110 -9.68 -5.39 -4.90
C PRO A 110 -9.14 -4.07 -5.46
N HIS A 111 -8.00 -3.56 -4.97
CA HIS A 111 -7.37 -2.37 -5.56
C HIS A 111 -6.94 -2.61 -7.02
N HIS A 112 -6.24 -3.73 -7.28
CA HIS A 112 -5.82 -4.07 -8.64
C HIS A 112 -6.99 -4.37 -9.59
N GLN A 113 -8.08 -4.97 -9.08
CA GLN A 113 -9.30 -5.18 -9.88
C GLN A 113 -9.92 -3.86 -10.33
N ARG A 114 -9.98 -2.84 -9.45
CA ARG A 114 -10.46 -1.50 -9.84
C ARG A 114 -9.60 -0.88 -10.94
N LEU A 115 -8.28 -1.03 -10.84
CA LEU A 115 -7.36 -0.57 -11.89
C LEU A 115 -7.60 -1.30 -13.21
N GLU A 116 -7.69 -2.63 -13.17
CA GLU A 116 -7.90 -3.46 -14.37
C GLU A 116 -9.24 -3.14 -15.05
N MET A 117 -10.29 -2.89 -14.28
CA MET A 117 -11.59 -2.44 -14.79
C MET A 117 -11.49 -1.09 -15.48
N ALA A 118 -10.76 -0.12 -14.91
CA ALA A 118 -10.58 1.20 -15.50
C ALA A 118 -9.78 1.15 -16.82
N VAL A 119 -8.82 0.23 -16.95
CA VAL A 119 -8.05 0.05 -18.19
C VAL A 119 -8.89 -0.58 -19.31
N LYS A 120 -9.88 -1.41 -18.95
CA LYS A 120 -10.73 -2.14 -19.91
C LYS A 120 -12.01 -1.42 -20.32
N SER A 121 -12.34 -0.29 -19.70
CA SER A 121 -13.54 0.52 -19.99
C SER A 121 -13.36 1.40 -21.21
#